data_AF-A0A1V9ZYA2-F1
#
_entry.id   AF-A0A1V9ZYA2-F1
#
_cell.length_a   1.000
_cell.length_b   1.000
_cell.length_c   1.000
_cell.angle_alpha   90.00
_cell.angle_beta   90.00
_cell.angle_gamma   90.00
#
_symmetry.space_group_name_H-M   'P 1'
#
loop_
_entity.id
_entity.type
_entity.pdbx_description
1 polymer ?
#
loop_
_entity_poly.entity_id
_entity_poly.type
_entity_poly.pdbx_seq_one_letter_code
_entity_poly.pdbx_strand_id
1 'polypeptide(L)'
;MPLLYKAPRYIGTPFAISHDLHVEYNYEAARFEVQGVPESNLALALNQHFSVDMRTLPGVALEPYHERIPAILVMLEHHFVRHQGNIVPYIFRESPGKAARDDAIAAVNTGTFCGDNVDVRIVADLIKVWFRELPIPLLHGVSMEDMDKFQKLQSTIVPSLGTLEHAILLWLADLLLSVAESETINHMGVDQLAIILAPNLIRIDTPNPMVAVATSKASVDFLRHFLKQRCAERKLLI
;
A
#
# COMPACT_ATOMS: atom_id res chain seq x y z
N MET A 1 60.10 -4.26 34.96
CA MET A 1 59.56 -5.47 35.60
C MET A 1 59.79 -5.37 37.09
N PRO A 2 58.79 -5.69 37.93
CA PRO A 2 57.35 -5.62 37.66
C PRO A 2 56.96 -4.12 37.69
N LEU A 3 55.85 -3.59 38.25
CA LEU A 3 54.47 -4.04 38.49
C LEU A 3 53.53 -2.95 37.91
N LEU A 4 52.21 -3.16 37.95
CA LEU A 4 51.20 -2.08 37.84
C LEU A 4 50.33 -2.08 39.11
N TYR A 5 49.89 -0.92 39.57
CA TYR A 5 48.67 -0.80 40.40
C TYR A 5 47.63 0.00 39.63
N LYS A 6 46.74 -0.70 38.92
CA LYS A 6 45.52 -0.09 38.38
C LYS A 6 44.62 0.27 39.56
N ALA A 7 44.05 1.48 39.54
CA ALA A 7 42.93 1.82 40.41
C ALA A 7 41.79 0.79 40.23
N PRO A 8 41.05 0.45 41.30
CA PRO A 8 39.96 -0.52 41.20
C PRO A 8 38.90 -0.04 40.21
N ARG A 9 38.56 -0.91 39.24
CA ARG A 9 37.37 -0.73 38.39
C ARG A 9 36.14 -0.80 39.28
N TYR A 10 35.50 0.33 39.53
CA TYR A 10 34.11 0.34 39.95
C TYR A 10 33.23 0.05 38.73
N ILE A 11 32.72 -1.17 38.65
CA ILE A 11 31.56 -1.52 37.83
C ILE A 11 30.47 -1.97 38.79
N GLY A 12 29.24 -1.45 38.59
CA GLY A 12 28.05 -2.02 39.22
C GLY A 12 27.21 -1.06 40.06
N THR A 13 26.53 -0.12 39.42
CA THR A 13 25.12 0.12 39.80
C THR A 13 24.27 -0.95 39.10
N PRO A 14 23.21 -1.51 39.71
CA PRO A 14 22.49 -2.65 39.14
C PRO A 14 21.69 -2.37 37.84
N PHE A 15 21.72 -1.14 37.34
CA PHE A 15 20.77 -0.62 36.35
C PHE A 15 21.46 0.05 35.13
N ALA A 16 22.78 -0.01 35.02
CA ALA A 16 23.52 0.61 33.92
C ALA A 16 23.57 -0.30 32.69
N ILE A 17 22.52 -0.24 31.86
CA ILE A 17 22.51 -0.80 30.50
C ILE A 17 22.25 0.36 29.52
N SER A 18 23.30 0.84 28.85
CA SER A 18 23.17 1.64 27.63
C SER A 18 23.23 0.70 26.44
N HIS A 19 22.12 0.55 25.73
CA HIS A 19 22.15 0.13 24.34
C HIS A 19 21.74 1.35 23.53
N ASP A 20 22.69 1.94 22.82
CA ASP A 20 22.45 3.10 21.94
C ASP A 20 21.79 2.59 20.65
N LEU A 21 20.55 2.12 20.77
CA LEU A 21 19.76 1.56 19.69
C LEU A 21 19.21 2.69 18.81
N HIS A 22 19.94 3.03 17.74
CA HIS A 22 19.43 3.97 16.75
C HIS A 22 18.51 3.24 15.78
N VAL A 23 17.25 3.66 15.74
CA VAL A 23 16.21 3.17 14.82
C VAL A 23 15.79 4.34 13.94
N GLU A 24 16.01 4.22 12.63
CA GLU A 24 15.61 5.19 11.63
C GLU A 24 14.58 4.56 10.67
N TYR A 25 13.69 5.36 10.08
CA TYR A 25 12.75 4.86 9.07
C TYR A 25 13.18 5.33 7.67
N ASN A 26 13.60 4.36 6.86
CA ASN A 26 13.89 4.55 5.45
C ASN A 26 12.57 4.58 4.67
N TYR A 27 12.13 5.79 4.31
CA TYR A 27 10.89 6.01 3.55
C TYR A 27 10.96 5.52 2.09
N GLU A 28 12.14 5.39 1.49
CA GLU A 28 12.31 4.89 0.12
C GLU A 28 12.13 3.37 0.07
N ALA A 29 12.74 2.65 1.03
CA ALA A 29 12.62 1.20 1.19
C ALA A 29 11.49 0.78 2.15
N ALA A 30 10.63 1.74 2.53
CA ALA A 30 9.51 1.60 3.48
C ALA A 30 9.80 0.82 4.78
N ARG A 31 11.03 0.84 5.31
CA ARG A 31 11.45 -0.02 6.44
C ARG A 31 12.15 0.73 7.57
N PHE A 32 12.06 0.18 8.77
CA PHE A 32 12.93 0.53 9.90
C PHE A 32 14.32 -0.10 9.73
N GLU A 33 15.35 0.74 9.79
CA GLU A 33 16.75 0.35 9.78
C GLU A 33 17.34 0.53 11.19
N VAL A 34 17.92 -0.55 11.73
CA VAL A 34 18.43 -0.61 13.10
C VAL A 34 19.94 -0.68 13.07
N GLN A 35 20.62 0.36 13.55
CA GLN A 35 22.08 0.38 13.62
C GLN A 35 22.58 -0.24 14.94
N GLY A 36 23.70 -0.96 14.87
CA GLY A 36 24.44 -1.44 16.05
C GLY A 36 24.05 -2.82 16.61
N VAL A 37 23.08 -3.54 16.01
CA VAL A 37 22.67 -4.88 16.46
C VAL A 37 22.56 -5.84 15.26
N PRO A 38 23.08 -7.09 15.32
CA PRO A 38 22.83 -8.09 14.27
C PRO A 38 21.35 -8.47 14.24
N GLU A 39 20.72 -8.39 13.07
CA GLU A 39 19.38 -8.90 12.69
C GLU A 39 18.51 -9.40 13.85
N SER A 40 18.08 -8.47 14.71
CA SER A 40 17.29 -8.84 15.88
C SER A 40 15.83 -9.06 15.48
N ASN A 41 15.13 -9.96 16.20
CA ASN A 41 13.68 -10.18 16.03
C ASN A 41 12.84 -8.89 16.13
N LEU A 42 13.39 -7.81 16.72
CA LEU A 42 12.78 -6.50 16.74
C LEU A 42 12.62 -5.89 15.34
N ALA A 43 13.59 -6.06 14.44
CA ALA A 43 13.48 -5.58 13.06
C ALA A 43 12.41 -6.35 12.26
N LEU A 44 12.23 -7.65 12.53
CA LEU A 44 11.08 -8.40 11.98
C LEU A 44 9.74 -7.91 12.55
N ALA A 45 9.68 -7.53 13.82
CA ALA A 45 8.45 -7.06 14.44
C ALA A 45 8.05 -5.62 14.03
N LEU A 46 9.02 -4.76 13.74
CA LEU A 46 8.80 -3.34 13.38
C LEU A 46 8.31 -3.15 11.93
N ASN A 47 8.66 -4.05 11.02
CA ASN A 47 8.42 -3.90 9.58
C ASN A 47 7.11 -4.56 9.09
N GLN A 48 6.16 -4.87 9.96
CA GLN A 48 4.89 -5.44 9.54
C GLN A 48 4.05 -4.40 8.76
N HIS A 49 3.76 -4.66 7.48
CA HIS A 49 3.00 -3.76 6.60
C HIS A 49 1.67 -4.33 6.10
N PHE A 50 1.56 -5.65 5.97
CA PHE A 50 0.34 -6.35 5.56
C PHE A 50 -0.53 -6.69 6.78
N SER A 51 -1.86 -6.70 6.61
CA SER A 51 -2.83 -6.92 7.70
C SER A 51 -2.74 -5.90 8.87
N VAL A 52 -2.22 -4.70 8.61
CA VAL A 52 -2.08 -3.59 9.57
C VAL A 52 -3.04 -2.45 9.21
N ASP A 53 -3.51 -1.69 10.21
CA ASP A 53 -4.32 -0.50 9.95
C ASP A 53 -3.46 0.58 9.26
N MET A 54 -3.92 1.06 8.10
CA MET A 54 -3.26 2.10 7.30
C MET A 54 -2.90 3.37 8.10
N ARG A 55 -3.63 3.68 9.18
CA ARG A 55 -3.37 4.83 10.08
C ARG A 55 -2.13 4.66 10.97
N THR A 56 -1.68 3.43 11.18
CA THR A 56 -0.53 3.12 12.05
C THR A 56 0.79 2.99 11.28
N LEU A 57 0.71 2.96 9.95
CA LEU A 57 1.88 2.86 9.09
C LEU A 57 2.55 4.23 8.89
N PRO A 58 3.90 4.29 8.82
CA PRO A 58 4.60 5.51 8.43
C PRO A 58 4.15 6.01 7.05
N GLY A 59 3.92 7.32 6.93
CA GLY A 59 3.39 7.94 5.72
C GLY A 59 4.29 9.04 5.15
N VAL A 60 4.39 9.08 3.83
CA VAL A 60 5.10 10.08 3.02
C VAL A 60 4.13 11.20 2.64
N ALA A 61 4.55 12.46 2.79
CA ALA A 61 3.82 13.59 2.22
C ALA A 61 4.15 13.68 0.72
N LEU A 62 3.15 13.56 -0.13
CA LEU A 62 3.27 13.59 -1.59
C LEU A 62 2.23 14.56 -2.15
N GLU A 63 2.68 15.60 -2.85
CA GLU A 63 1.79 16.43 -3.66
C GLU A 63 1.22 15.58 -4.81
N PRO A 64 -0.09 15.69 -5.16
CA PRO A 64 -1.06 16.67 -4.67
C PRO A 64 -1.99 16.14 -3.55
N TYR A 65 -1.60 15.10 -2.81
CA TYR A 65 -2.48 14.47 -1.82
C TYR A 65 -2.45 15.20 -0.47
N HIS A 66 -3.62 15.50 0.08
CA HIS A 66 -3.76 16.28 1.33
C HIS A 66 -3.38 15.51 2.61
N GLU A 67 -3.21 14.20 2.53
CA GLU A 67 -2.82 13.33 3.64
C GLU A 67 -1.58 12.51 3.26
N ARG A 68 -0.87 12.01 4.27
CA ARG A 68 0.33 11.20 4.04
C ARG A 68 -0.04 9.82 3.52
N ILE A 69 0.49 9.45 2.36
CA ILE A 69 0.31 8.13 1.76
C ILE A 69 1.22 7.12 2.49
N PRO A 70 0.73 5.93 2.90
CA PRO A 70 1.55 4.90 3.52
C PRO A 70 2.80 4.58 2.69
N ALA A 71 4.00 4.63 3.31
CA ALA A 71 5.27 4.53 2.61
C ALA A 71 5.42 3.21 1.83
N ILE A 72 4.80 2.13 2.30
CA ILE A 72 4.71 0.85 1.57
C ILE A 72 4.07 0.99 0.19
N LEU A 73 3.00 1.79 0.06
CA LEU A 73 2.36 2.04 -1.24
C LEU A 73 3.30 2.80 -2.18
N VAL A 74 3.97 3.83 -1.65
CA VAL A 74 4.94 4.66 -2.40
C VAL A 74 6.13 3.82 -2.88
N MET A 75 6.69 2.95 -2.03
CA MET A 75 7.75 2.00 -2.40
C MET A 75 7.28 1.04 -3.49
N LEU A 76 6.08 0.47 -3.37
CA LEU A 76 5.53 -0.45 -4.37
C LEU A 76 5.27 0.26 -5.72
N GLU A 77 4.75 1.49 -5.72
CA GLU A 77 4.63 2.30 -6.94
C GLU A 77 6.00 2.62 -7.55
N HIS A 78 6.99 2.99 -6.76
CA HIS A 78 8.34 3.26 -7.28
C HIS A 78 8.92 2.03 -7.99
N HIS A 79 8.81 0.83 -7.40
CA HIS A 79 9.20 -0.40 -8.09
C HIS A 79 8.33 -0.71 -9.31
N PHE A 80 7.02 -0.45 -9.25
CA PHE A 80 6.11 -0.65 -10.39
C PHE A 80 6.50 0.21 -11.60
N VAL A 81 6.79 1.49 -11.37
CA VAL A 81 7.21 2.45 -12.40
C VAL A 81 8.62 2.12 -12.90
N ARG A 82 9.58 1.83 -12.01
CA ARG A 82 10.96 1.43 -12.35
C ARG A 82 11.01 0.20 -13.28
N HIS A 83 10.11 -0.76 -13.06
CA HIS A 83 9.96 -1.97 -13.89
C HIS A 83 8.97 -1.82 -15.05
N GLN A 84 8.57 -0.59 -15.40
CA GLN A 84 7.67 -0.28 -16.51
C GLN A 84 6.35 -1.07 -16.47
N GLY A 85 5.82 -1.33 -15.26
CA GLY A 85 4.61 -2.13 -15.06
C GLY A 85 3.40 -1.63 -15.84
N ASN A 86 3.33 -0.33 -16.12
CA ASN A 86 2.27 0.28 -16.91
C ASN A 86 2.22 -0.20 -18.37
N ILE A 87 3.28 -0.74 -18.96
CA ILE A 87 3.25 -1.29 -20.34
C ILE A 87 3.22 -2.82 -20.39
N VAL A 88 3.16 -3.51 -19.24
CA VAL A 88 3.15 -4.98 -19.21
C VAL A 88 1.77 -5.54 -19.57
N PRO A 89 1.66 -6.44 -20.57
CA PRO A 89 0.39 -7.07 -20.94
C PRO A 89 -0.33 -7.73 -19.76
N TYR A 90 -1.61 -7.41 -19.61
CA TYR A 90 -2.53 -7.90 -18.58
C TYR A 90 -2.06 -7.68 -17.14
N ILE A 91 -1.28 -6.63 -16.89
CA ILE A 91 -0.88 -6.21 -15.54
C ILE A 91 -2.12 -6.00 -14.63
N PHE A 92 -1.96 -6.27 -13.33
CA PHE A 92 -3.04 -6.45 -12.34
C PHE A 92 -4.02 -7.61 -12.59
N ARG A 93 -4.33 -7.99 -13.83
CA ARG A 93 -5.22 -9.13 -14.15
C ARG A 93 -4.52 -10.47 -13.88
N GLU A 94 -3.29 -10.62 -14.34
CA GLU A 94 -2.46 -11.78 -14.06
C GLU A 94 -1.84 -11.64 -12.67
N SER A 95 -2.05 -12.63 -11.81
CA SER A 95 -1.32 -12.77 -10.53
C SER A 95 -0.22 -13.83 -10.70
N PRO A 96 0.96 -13.64 -10.08
CA PRO A 96 1.98 -14.67 -10.01
C PRO A 96 1.51 -15.86 -9.15
N GLY A 97 2.28 -16.96 -9.18
CA GLY A 97 2.02 -18.11 -8.32
C GLY A 97 2.01 -17.75 -6.84
N LYS A 98 1.12 -18.40 -6.06
CA LYS A 98 0.89 -18.12 -4.63
C LYS A 98 2.20 -18.01 -3.82
N ALA A 99 3.13 -18.94 -4.00
CA ALA A 99 4.41 -18.94 -3.29
C ALA A 99 5.19 -17.62 -3.50
N ALA A 100 5.40 -17.19 -4.74
CA ALA A 100 6.18 -15.99 -5.04
C ALA A 100 5.57 -14.70 -4.46
N ARG A 101 4.24 -14.61 -4.38
CA ARG A 101 3.59 -13.51 -3.65
C ARG A 101 3.81 -13.65 -2.15
N ASP A 102 3.54 -14.81 -1.57
CA ASP A 102 3.62 -15.03 -0.12
C ASP A 102 5.06 -14.81 0.39
N ASP A 103 6.08 -15.21 -0.38
CA ASP A 103 7.51 -14.91 -0.15
C ASP A 103 7.79 -13.39 -0.19
N ALA A 104 7.21 -12.68 -1.16
CA ALA A 104 7.38 -11.24 -1.29
C ALA A 104 6.66 -10.45 -0.17
N ILE A 105 5.51 -10.93 0.31
CA ILE A 105 4.83 -10.41 1.51
C ILE A 105 5.73 -10.59 2.74
N ALA A 106 6.34 -11.76 2.90
CA ALA A 106 7.28 -12.02 3.99
C ALA A 106 8.52 -11.12 3.90
N ALA A 107 9.07 -10.91 2.70
CA ALA A 107 10.18 -9.99 2.49
C ALA A 107 9.84 -8.54 2.85
N VAL A 108 8.65 -8.06 2.47
CA VAL A 108 8.16 -6.73 2.86
C VAL A 108 7.98 -6.64 4.38
N ASN A 109 7.26 -7.59 4.99
CA ASN A 109 6.97 -7.60 6.42
C ASN A 109 8.22 -7.73 7.32
N THR A 110 9.37 -8.08 6.74
CA THR A 110 10.67 -8.17 7.43
C THR A 110 11.65 -7.05 7.07
N GLY A 111 11.26 -6.12 6.19
CA GLY A 111 12.13 -5.06 5.67
C GLY A 111 13.23 -5.53 4.71
N THR A 112 13.19 -6.79 4.26
CA THR A 112 14.21 -7.40 3.39
C THR A 112 13.88 -7.30 1.89
N PHE A 113 12.70 -6.79 1.53
CA PHE A 113 12.32 -6.55 0.14
C PHE A 113 13.22 -5.48 -0.52
N CYS A 114 13.95 -5.86 -1.56
CA CYS A 114 14.81 -4.96 -2.34
C CYS A 114 14.20 -4.52 -3.68
N GLY A 115 13.26 -5.29 -4.23
CA GLY A 115 12.53 -4.98 -5.46
C GLY A 115 13.36 -4.74 -6.74
N ASP A 116 14.67 -4.96 -6.75
CA ASP A 116 15.54 -4.64 -7.90
C ASP A 116 15.40 -5.60 -9.09
N ASN A 117 15.10 -6.88 -8.83
CA ASN A 117 14.97 -7.93 -9.86
C ASN A 117 13.62 -8.68 -9.74
N VAL A 118 12.58 -8.01 -9.24
CA VAL A 118 11.26 -8.59 -9.02
C VAL A 118 10.43 -8.56 -10.31
N ASP A 119 9.64 -9.61 -10.60
CA ASP A 119 8.60 -9.51 -11.62
C ASP A 119 7.58 -8.46 -11.18
N VAL A 120 7.34 -7.44 -12.01
CA VAL A 120 6.39 -6.37 -11.71
C VAL A 120 4.95 -6.85 -11.53
N ARG A 121 4.60 -8.06 -12.03
CA ARG A 121 3.33 -8.73 -11.68
C ARG A 121 3.24 -9.05 -10.18
N ILE A 122 4.35 -9.36 -9.51
CA ILE A 122 4.39 -9.53 -8.05
C ILE A 122 4.11 -8.18 -7.38
N VAL A 123 4.74 -7.10 -7.82
CA VAL A 123 4.50 -5.74 -7.27
C VAL A 123 3.03 -5.34 -7.43
N ALA A 124 2.44 -5.58 -8.61
CA ALA A 124 1.02 -5.36 -8.86
C ALA A 124 0.10 -6.24 -7.99
N ASP A 125 0.49 -7.49 -7.70
CA ASP A 125 -0.25 -8.36 -6.79
C ASP A 125 -0.14 -7.90 -5.35
N LEU A 126 1.05 -7.47 -4.89
CA LEU A 126 1.28 -6.91 -3.56
C LEU A 126 0.40 -5.68 -3.30
N ILE A 127 0.28 -4.76 -4.26
CA ILE A 127 -0.61 -3.60 -4.15
C ILE A 127 -2.07 -4.05 -3.96
N LYS A 128 -2.58 -4.98 -4.79
CA LYS A 128 -3.94 -5.54 -4.63
C LYS A 128 -4.12 -6.21 -3.26
N VAL A 129 -3.13 -6.98 -2.82
CA VAL A 129 -3.18 -7.73 -1.56
C VAL A 129 -3.20 -6.79 -0.36
N TRP A 130 -2.38 -5.74 -0.39
CA TRP A 130 -2.28 -4.77 0.71
C TRP A 130 -3.65 -4.17 1.03
N PHE A 131 -4.39 -3.71 0.01
CA PHE A 131 -5.77 -3.21 0.17
C PHE A 131 -6.73 -4.28 0.72
N ARG A 132 -6.66 -5.50 0.17
CA ARG A 132 -7.58 -6.60 0.51
C ARG A 132 -7.38 -7.09 1.96
N GLU A 133 -6.16 -7.03 2.46
CA GLU A 133 -5.79 -7.49 3.79
C GLU A 133 -5.94 -6.43 4.88
N LEU A 134 -6.29 -5.17 4.55
CA LEU A 134 -6.59 -4.15 5.55
C LEU A 134 -7.64 -4.67 6.56
N PRO A 135 -7.42 -4.51 7.88
CA PRO A 135 -8.39 -4.93 8.90
C PRO A 135 -9.79 -4.36 8.62
N ILE A 136 -9.84 -3.07 8.27
CA ILE A 136 -11.00 -2.37 7.74
C ILE A 136 -10.71 -2.00 6.27
N PRO A 137 -11.45 -2.55 5.29
CA PRO A 137 -11.25 -2.22 3.87
C PRO A 137 -11.42 -0.72 3.57
N LEU A 138 -10.68 -0.22 2.59
CA LEU A 138 -10.65 1.21 2.22
C LEU A 138 -12.03 1.85 2.04
N LEU A 139 -12.98 1.14 1.41
CA LEU A 139 -14.32 1.63 1.13
C LEU A 139 -15.38 1.10 2.11
N HIS A 140 -15.00 0.51 3.25
CA HIS A 140 -15.95 -0.07 4.20
C HIS A 140 -16.90 0.98 4.84
N GLY A 141 -16.47 2.23 4.92
CA GLY A 141 -17.32 3.35 5.36
C GLY A 141 -18.32 3.87 4.31
N VAL A 142 -18.20 3.43 3.04
CA VAL A 142 -19.04 3.93 1.94
C VAL A 142 -20.21 2.97 1.72
N SER A 143 -21.42 3.42 2.02
CA SER A 143 -22.64 2.62 1.80
C SER A 143 -22.96 2.45 0.31
N MET A 144 -23.75 1.43 -0.06
CA MET A 144 -24.25 1.31 -1.44
C MET A 144 -25.07 2.53 -1.88
N GLU A 145 -25.77 3.17 -0.95
CA GLU A 145 -26.52 4.41 -1.21
C GLU A 145 -25.56 5.57 -1.52
N ASP A 146 -24.45 5.69 -0.80
CA ASP A 146 -23.43 6.71 -1.04
C ASP A 146 -22.64 6.44 -2.33
N MET A 147 -22.40 5.17 -2.69
CA MET A 147 -21.85 4.78 -3.99
C MET A 147 -22.75 5.17 -5.17
N ASP A 148 -24.07 5.02 -5.03
CA ASP A 148 -25.06 5.44 -6.05
C ASP A 148 -25.23 6.97 -6.10
N LYS A 149 -25.25 7.66 -4.95
CA LYS A 149 -25.22 9.12 -4.88
C LYS A 149 -23.97 9.67 -5.58
N PHE A 150 -22.80 9.13 -5.27
CA PHE A 150 -21.53 9.60 -5.83
C PHE A 150 -21.50 9.53 -7.38
N GLN A 151 -22.05 8.47 -7.97
CA GLN A 151 -22.19 8.33 -9.42
C GLN A 151 -23.05 9.42 -10.08
N LYS A 152 -23.87 10.12 -9.31
CA LYS A 152 -24.72 11.24 -9.77
C LYS A 152 -24.10 12.61 -9.50
N LEU A 153 -23.00 12.67 -8.75
CA LEU A 153 -22.26 13.89 -8.46
C LEU A 153 -21.20 14.17 -9.52
N GLN A 154 -20.85 15.45 -9.67
CA GLN A 154 -19.66 15.93 -10.38
C GLN A 154 -18.57 16.38 -9.37
N SER A 155 -18.47 15.66 -8.26
CA SER A 155 -17.50 15.89 -7.18
C SER A 155 -16.61 14.67 -7.06
N THR A 156 -15.31 14.88 -6.81
CA THR A 156 -14.36 13.82 -6.44
C THR A 156 -14.34 13.52 -4.95
N ILE A 157 -14.97 14.35 -4.10
CA ILE A 157 -15.19 14.04 -2.67
C ILE A 157 -16.25 12.94 -2.56
N VAL A 158 -15.85 11.80 -2.00
CA VAL A 158 -16.70 10.62 -1.77
C VAL A 158 -17.46 10.80 -0.44
N PRO A 159 -18.80 10.66 -0.40
CA PRO A 159 -19.55 10.74 0.85
C PRO A 159 -19.11 9.66 1.85
N SER A 160 -19.11 10.00 3.13
CA SER A 160 -18.79 9.07 4.24
C SER A 160 -17.35 8.53 4.27
N LEU A 161 -16.47 8.93 3.33
CA LEU A 161 -15.06 8.53 3.29
C LEU A 161 -14.18 9.48 4.11
N GLY A 162 -13.24 8.93 4.89
CA GLY A 162 -12.26 9.73 5.65
C GLY A 162 -11.23 10.41 4.74
N THR A 163 -10.56 11.45 5.26
CA THR A 163 -9.53 12.20 4.50
C THR A 163 -8.38 11.31 4.07
N LEU A 164 -7.88 10.45 4.96
CA LEU A 164 -6.81 9.50 4.67
C LEU A 164 -7.24 8.47 3.62
N GLU A 165 -8.42 7.86 3.79
CA GLU A 165 -8.94 6.91 2.80
C GLU A 165 -9.16 7.57 1.43
N HIS A 166 -9.60 8.83 1.40
CA HIS A 166 -9.78 9.60 0.17
C HIS A 166 -8.45 9.90 -0.53
N ALA A 167 -7.42 10.30 0.22
CA ALA A 167 -6.08 10.51 -0.31
C ALA A 167 -5.44 9.22 -0.86
N ILE A 168 -5.61 8.10 -0.15
CA ILE A 168 -5.15 6.78 -0.62
C ILE A 168 -5.94 6.31 -1.85
N LEU A 169 -7.24 6.61 -1.93
CA LEU A 169 -8.06 6.31 -3.11
C LEU A 169 -7.67 7.17 -4.32
N LEU A 170 -7.34 8.45 -4.12
CA LEU A 170 -6.78 9.33 -5.16
C LEU A 170 -5.43 8.81 -5.67
N TRP A 171 -4.52 8.44 -4.76
CA TRP A 171 -3.23 7.85 -5.10
C TRP A 171 -3.39 6.57 -5.93
N LEU A 172 -4.28 5.66 -5.50
CA LEU A 172 -4.58 4.45 -6.26
C LEU A 172 -5.17 4.77 -7.63
N ALA A 173 -6.05 5.76 -7.72
CA ALA A 173 -6.64 6.18 -8.99
C ALA A 173 -5.60 6.74 -9.97
N ASP A 174 -4.65 7.55 -9.50
CA ASP A 174 -3.61 8.12 -10.34
C ASP A 174 -2.64 7.04 -10.86
N LEU A 175 -2.25 6.07 -10.01
CA LEU A 175 -1.51 4.88 -10.42
C LEU A 175 -2.28 4.08 -11.49
N LEU A 176 -3.56 3.77 -11.26
CA LEU A 176 -4.39 2.99 -12.21
C LEU A 176 -4.60 3.74 -13.53
N LEU A 177 -4.72 5.06 -13.50
CA LEU A 177 -4.85 5.85 -14.72
C LEU A 177 -3.54 5.89 -15.54
N SER A 178 -2.37 5.86 -14.91
CA SER A 178 -1.08 5.70 -15.63
C SER A 178 -0.98 4.38 -16.38
N VAL A 179 -1.65 3.33 -15.88
CA VAL A 179 -1.80 2.05 -16.58
C VAL A 179 -2.84 2.15 -17.69
N ALA A 180 -4.00 2.77 -17.45
CA ALA A 180 -5.03 2.93 -18.48
C ALA A 180 -4.57 3.79 -19.68
N GLU A 181 -3.65 4.74 -19.47
CA GLU A 181 -3.01 5.51 -20.54
C GLU A 181 -2.24 4.63 -21.54
N SER A 182 -1.82 3.43 -21.11
CA SER A 182 -1.10 2.44 -21.92
C SER A 182 -1.98 1.27 -22.40
N GLU A 183 -3.32 1.43 -22.38
CA GLU A 183 -4.31 0.37 -22.73
C GLU A 183 -4.04 -0.30 -24.09
N THR A 184 -3.53 0.44 -25.08
CA THR A 184 -3.19 -0.08 -26.41
C THR A 184 -2.06 -1.11 -26.40
N ILE A 185 -1.23 -1.13 -25.36
CA ILE A 185 -0.08 -2.04 -25.20
C ILE A 185 -0.40 -3.10 -24.13
N ASN A 186 -0.96 -2.69 -22.99
CA ASN A 186 -1.16 -3.56 -21.84
C ASN A 186 -2.53 -4.26 -21.80
N HIS A 187 -3.52 -3.80 -22.59
CA HIS A 187 -4.91 -4.28 -22.61
C HIS A 187 -5.72 -4.06 -21.31
N MET A 188 -5.33 -3.06 -20.50
CA MET A 188 -5.84 -2.76 -19.17
C MET A 188 -6.41 -1.33 -19.08
N GLY A 189 -7.58 -1.11 -19.70
CA GLY A 189 -8.32 0.15 -19.58
C GLY A 189 -9.01 0.34 -18.24
N VAL A 190 -9.62 1.51 -18.06
CA VAL A 190 -10.35 1.90 -16.83
C VAL A 190 -11.42 0.88 -16.45
N ASP A 191 -12.12 0.31 -17.41
CA ASP A 191 -13.21 -0.63 -17.17
C ASP A 191 -12.70 -2.00 -16.67
N GLN A 192 -11.54 -2.47 -17.17
CA GLN A 192 -10.88 -3.69 -16.72
C GLN A 192 -10.25 -3.50 -15.33
N LEU A 193 -9.54 -2.38 -15.12
CA LEU A 193 -8.92 -2.06 -13.84
C LEU A 193 -9.97 -1.91 -12.72
N ALA A 194 -11.10 -1.26 -12.98
CA ALA A 194 -12.19 -1.15 -12.00
C ALA A 194 -12.74 -2.52 -11.56
N ILE A 195 -12.92 -3.46 -12.50
CA ILE A 195 -13.39 -4.83 -12.22
C ILE A 195 -12.40 -5.60 -11.33
N ILE A 196 -11.09 -5.40 -11.55
CA ILE A 196 -10.03 -6.15 -10.85
C ILE A 196 -9.71 -5.55 -9.48
N LEU A 197 -9.74 -4.23 -9.34
CA LEU A 197 -9.34 -3.55 -8.11
C LEU A 197 -10.49 -3.46 -7.10
N ALA A 198 -11.73 -3.18 -7.51
CA ALA A 198 -12.84 -2.98 -6.57
C ALA A 198 -13.05 -4.12 -5.55
N PRO A 199 -12.91 -5.42 -5.90
CA PRO A 199 -12.98 -6.52 -4.92
C PRO A 199 -11.90 -6.51 -3.83
N ASN A 200 -10.83 -5.73 -3.99
CA ASN A 200 -9.79 -5.56 -2.97
C ASN A 200 -10.05 -4.34 -2.06
N LEU A 201 -11.02 -3.47 -2.39
CA LEU A 201 -11.32 -2.25 -1.64
C LEU A 201 -12.50 -2.39 -0.68
N ILE A 202 -13.27 -3.48 -0.79
CA ILE A 202 -14.45 -3.80 0.03
C ILE A 202 -14.39 -5.23 0.56
N ARG A 203 -15.17 -5.50 1.62
CA ARG A 203 -15.46 -6.85 2.12
C ARG A 203 -16.97 -7.04 2.14
N ILE A 204 -17.45 -8.13 1.55
CA ILE A 204 -18.87 -8.41 1.35
C ILE A 204 -19.33 -9.44 2.38
N ASP A 205 -19.63 -8.95 3.59
CA ASP A 205 -20.03 -9.78 4.73
C ASP A 205 -21.55 -9.93 4.80
N THR A 206 -22.15 -10.68 3.86
CA THR A 206 -23.59 -10.95 3.85
C THR A 206 -23.92 -12.40 3.45
N PRO A 207 -24.88 -13.07 4.13
CA PRO A 207 -25.35 -14.40 3.74
C PRO A 207 -26.34 -14.35 2.56
N ASN A 208 -26.77 -13.16 2.10
CA ASN A 208 -27.73 -13.02 1.00
C ASN A 208 -27.00 -12.85 -0.35
N PRO A 209 -27.09 -13.83 -1.28
CA PRO A 209 -26.37 -13.76 -2.55
C PRO A 209 -26.77 -12.58 -3.44
N MET A 210 -28.03 -12.12 -3.36
CA MET A 210 -28.50 -10.98 -4.14
C MET A 210 -27.87 -9.68 -3.64
N VAL A 211 -27.74 -9.51 -2.32
CA VAL A 211 -27.03 -8.37 -1.72
C VAL A 211 -25.56 -8.44 -2.06
N ALA A 212 -24.93 -9.62 -1.99
CA ALA A 212 -23.53 -9.78 -2.35
C ALA A 212 -23.23 -9.40 -3.82
N VAL A 213 -24.07 -9.84 -4.76
CA VAL A 213 -23.96 -9.45 -6.18
C VAL A 213 -24.21 -7.96 -6.38
N ALA A 214 -25.21 -7.38 -5.70
CA ALA A 214 -25.49 -5.95 -5.77
C ALA A 214 -24.33 -5.09 -5.23
N THR A 215 -23.78 -5.44 -4.07
CA THR A 215 -22.63 -4.74 -3.46
C THR A 215 -21.37 -4.86 -4.32
N SER A 216 -21.09 -6.04 -4.88
CA SER A 216 -19.98 -6.26 -5.81
C SER A 216 -20.12 -5.40 -7.07
N LYS A 217 -21.31 -5.37 -7.67
CA LYS A 217 -21.60 -4.50 -8.83
C LYS A 217 -21.47 -3.02 -8.47
N ALA A 218 -22.01 -2.59 -7.33
CA ALA A 218 -21.96 -1.20 -6.88
C ALA A 218 -20.52 -0.71 -6.68
N SER A 219 -19.63 -1.52 -6.12
CA SER A 219 -18.22 -1.12 -5.92
C SER A 219 -17.43 -1.02 -7.22
N VAL A 220 -17.69 -1.90 -8.19
CA VAL A 220 -17.10 -1.82 -9.54
C VAL A 220 -17.61 -0.59 -10.29
N ASP A 221 -18.92 -0.31 -10.22
CA ASP A 221 -19.53 0.85 -10.87
C ASP A 221 -19.04 2.17 -10.22
N PHE A 222 -18.93 2.21 -8.90
CA PHE A 222 -18.31 3.30 -8.13
C PHE A 222 -16.85 3.56 -8.55
N LEU A 223 -15.98 2.55 -8.52
CA LEU A 223 -14.55 2.72 -8.82
C LEU A 223 -14.36 3.15 -10.29
N ARG A 224 -15.13 2.59 -11.22
CA ARG A 224 -15.15 3.02 -12.62
C ARG A 224 -15.51 4.50 -12.76
N HIS A 225 -16.53 4.96 -12.04
CA HIS A 225 -16.95 6.37 -12.05
C HIS A 225 -15.87 7.28 -11.47
N PHE A 226 -15.31 6.92 -10.31
CA PHE A 226 -14.21 7.65 -9.67
C PHE A 226 -13.01 7.82 -10.60
N LEU A 227 -12.56 6.74 -11.24
CA LEU A 227 -11.46 6.77 -12.23
C LEU A 227 -11.80 7.67 -13.44
N LYS A 228 -13.04 7.65 -13.94
CA LYS A 228 -13.47 8.49 -15.07
C LYS A 228 -13.53 9.98 -14.69
N GLN A 229 -14.00 10.32 -13.49
CA GLN A 229 -13.92 11.69 -12.96
C GLN A 229 -12.46 12.15 -12.79
N ARG A 230 -11.62 11.36 -12.12
CA ARG A 230 -10.21 11.70 -11.88
C ARG A 230 -9.40 11.86 -13.17
N CYS A 231 -9.70 11.07 -14.19
CA CYS A 231 -9.13 11.22 -15.54
C CYS A 231 -9.53 12.55 -16.20
N ALA A 232 -10.75 13.04 -15.97
CA ALA A 232 -11.19 14.34 -16.47
C ALA A 232 -10.47 15.49 -15.74
N GLU A 233 -10.31 15.41 -14.42
CA GLU A 233 -9.53 16.41 -13.65
C GLU A 233 -8.07 16.50 -14.12
N ARG A 234 -7.39 15.36 -14.27
CA ARG A 234 -5.98 15.32 -14.73
C ARG A 234 -5.78 15.97 -16.10
N LYS A 235 -6.81 15.96 -16.97
CA LYS A 235 -6.80 16.61 -18.29
C LYS A 235 -7.10 18.11 -18.27
N LEU A 236 -7.57 18.65 -17.16
CA LEU A 236 -7.80 20.10 -16.98
C LEU A 236 -6.58 20.82 -16.37
N LEU A 237 -5.55 20.08 -15.99
CA LEU A 237 -4.29 20.57 -15.40
C LEU A 237 -3.12 20.60 -16.40
N ILE A 238 -3.39 20.35 -17.69
CA ILE A 238 -2.45 20.30 -18.82
C ILE A 238 -2.95 21.26 -19.91
#